data_AF-A0A9B0U0R8-F1
#
_entry.id   AF-A0A9B0U0R8-F1
#
_cell.length_a   1.000
_cell.length_b   1.000
_cell.length_c   1.000
_cell.angle_alpha   90.00
_cell.angle_beta   90.00
_cell.angle_gamma   90.00
#
_symmetry.space_group_name_H-M   'P 1'
#
loop_
_entity.id
_entity.type
_entity.pdbx_description
1 polymer ?
#
loop_
_entity_poly.entity_id
_entity_poly.type
_entity_poly.pdbx_seq_one_letter_code
_entity_poly.pdbx_strand_id
1 'polypeptide(L)' 'MDEDGCCSCCPVGCAKCAMGCICKGASDKCSCCA' A
#
# COMPACT_ATOMS: atom_id res chain seq x y z
N MET A 1 7.00 -14.50 10.15
CA MET A 1 7.12 -14.54 8.69
C MET A 1 6.11 -13.53 8.20
N ASP A 2 6.30 -12.24 8.49
CA ASP A 2 5.21 -11.27 8.34
C ASP A 2 5.85 -9.89 8.14
N GLU A 3 6.27 -9.61 6.90
CA GLU A 3 6.45 -8.23 6.44
C GLU A 3 5.06 -7.61 6.31
N ASP A 4 4.58 -7.05 7.41
CA ASP A 4 3.29 -6.36 7.55
C ASP A 4 3.28 -5.07 6.72
N GLY A 5 3.05 -5.24 5.43
CA GLY A 5 2.86 -4.16 4.48
C GLY A 5 1.86 -4.63 3.43
N CYS A 6 0.65 -4.07 3.46
CA CYS A 6 -0.40 -4.31 2.45
C CYS A 6 0.13 -4.21 1.01
N CYS A 7 1.09 -3.31 0.80
CA CYS A 7 1.80 -3.10 -0.46
C CYS A 7 3.15 -2.42 -0.16
N SER A 8 4.15 -2.66 -1.00
CA SER A 8 5.46 -2.01 -0.91
C SER A 8 5.47 -0.55 -1.40
N CYS A 9 4.44 -0.14 -2.15
CA CYS A 9 4.40 1.17 -2.81
C CYS A 9 3.87 2.33 -1.97
N CYS A 10 3.30 2.05 -0.79
CA CYS A 10 2.76 3.07 0.09
C CYS A 10 3.28 2.84 1.53
N PRO A 11 3.45 3.89 2.34
CA PRO A 11 3.99 3.75 3.70
C PRO A 11 3.07 2.89 4.59
N VAL A 12 3.66 2.21 5.59
CA VAL A 12 2.93 1.49 6.64
C VAL A 12 1.96 2.47 7.32
N GLY A 13 0.68 2.11 7.38
CA GLY A 13 -0.37 2.98 7.91
C GLY A 13 -1.01 3.93 6.89
N CYS A 14 -0.83 3.71 5.59
CA CYS A 14 -1.55 4.48 4.55
C CYS A 14 -3.07 4.42 4.78
N ALA A 15 -3.70 5.58 5.03
CA ALA A 15 -5.12 5.67 5.37
C ALA A 15 -6.05 5.07 4.30
N LYS A 16 -5.70 5.23 3.02
CA LYS A 16 -6.43 4.61 1.90
C LYS A 16 -6.30 3.09 1.91
N CYS A 17 -5.10 2.56 2.20
CA CYS A 17 -4.86 1.12 2.28
C CYS A 17 -5.39 0.49 3.57
N ALA A 18 -5.54 1.25 4.66
CA ALA A 18 -6.06 0.76 5.95
C ALA A 18 -7.51 0.27 5.86
N MET A 19 -8.28 0.81 4.91
CA MET A 19 -9.63 0.31 4.57
C MET A 19 -9.60 -0.87 3.58
N GLY A 20 -8.45 -1.13 2.95
CA GLY A 20 -8.20 -2.14 1.93
C GLY A 20 -7.23 -1.64 0.84
N CYS A 21 -6.20 -2.43 0.48
CA CYS A 21 -5.28 -2.04 -0.59
C CYS A 21 -6.00 -1.88 -1.92
N ILE A 22 -5.98 -0.65 -2.45
CA ILE A 22 -6.40 -0.35 -3.84
C ILE A 22 -5.21 -0.38 -4.81
N CYS A 23 -4.00 -0.56 -4.30
CA CYS A 23 -2.76 -0.57 -5.05
C CYS A 23 -2.68 -1.85 -5.89
N LYS A 24 -3.24 -1.82 -7.10
CA LYS A 24 -3.22 -2.94 -8.06
C LYS A 24 -1.80 -3.26 -8.56
N GLY A 25 -0.95 -3.83 -7.71
CA GLY A 25 0.39 -4.31 -8.08
C GLY A 25 1.42 -3.21 -8.38
N ALA A 26 1.19 -1.98 -7.91
CA ALA A 26 2.23 -0.95 -7.98
C ALA A 26 3.40 -1.38 -7.08
N SER A 27 4.61 -1.50 -7.66
CA SER A 27 5.79 -1.98 -6.93
C SER A 27 6.47 -0.87 -6.11
N ASP A 28 6.62 0.34 -6.68
CA ASP A 28 7.40 1.44 -6.07
C ASP A 28 6.56 2.61 -5.55
N LYS A 29 5.69 3.17 -6.40
CA LYS A 29 4.85 4.31 -6.03
C LYS A 29 3.46 4.16 -6.63
N CYS A 30 2.49 4.18 -5.74
CA CYS A 30 1.07 4.14 -6.03
C CYS A 30 0.57 5.56 -6.34
N SER A 31 0.07 5.82 -7.57
CA SER A 31 -0.60 7.10 -7.86
C SER A 31 -1.97 7.22 -7.19
N CYS A 32 -2.58 6.09 -6.83
CA CYS A 32 -3.87 6.03 -6.17
C CYS A 32 -3.83 6.49 -4.70
N CYS A 33 -2.68 6.41 -4.04
CA CYS A 33 -2.51 6.77 -2.63
C CYS A 33 -1.57 7.97 -2.39
N ALA A 34 -1.23 8.69 -3.47
CA ALA A 34 -0.76 10.07 -3.37
C ALA A 34 -1.80 10.96 -2.66
#